data_AF-A0A836V8X2-F1
#
_entry.id   AF-A0A836V8X2-F1
#
_cell.length_a   1.000
_cell.length_b   1.000
_cell.length_c   1.000
_cell.angle_alpha   90.00
_cell.angle_beta   90.00
_cell.angle_gamma   90.00
#
_symmetry.space_group_name_H-M   'P 1'
#
loop_
_entity.id
_entity.type
_entity.pdbx_description
1 polymer ?
#
loop_
_entity_poly.entity_id
_entity_poly.type
_entity_poly.pdbx_seq_one_letter_code
_entity_poly.pdbx_strand_id
1 'polypeptide(L)'
;MELPPREVPEGLTASEYYELGIKYKSMGWTEQARDSLLMAQELEPDSEIAKTAIRFLKTKLPRFPVPLLAEQRNIEGFNQMALGDCDGAMETFRALIKEFPDFEWPYGNLSVLYLQDNKTKEARDLLSRALEINPDYVNGWLHLAAAKGMDLDFNGAKECVKRALEADPTDSAAIAMKKALESVT
;
A
#
# COMPACT_ATOMS: atom_id res chain seq x y z
N MET A 1 6.61 15.81 21.01
CA MET A 1 5.59 14.75 21.11
C MET A 1 6.27 13.52 21.68
N GLU A 2 5.68 12.88 22.69
CA GLU A 2 6.28 11.71 23.34
C GLU A 2 6.21 10.47 22.43
N LEU A 3 7.29 9.70 22.36
CA LEU A 3 7.37 8.47 21.58
C LEU A 3 6.36 7.44 22.12
N PRO A 4 5.70 6.63 21.26
CA PRO A 4 4.90 5.52 21.76
C PRO A 4 5.79 4.46 22.44
N PRO A 5 5.23 3.62 23.34
CA PRO A 5 5.98 2.53 23.99
C PRO A 5 6.53 1.56 22.95
N ARG A 6 7.61 0.82 23.25
CA ARG A 6 8.20 -0.11 22.26
C ARG A 6 7.35 -1.34 22.01
N GLU A 7 6.58 -1.74 23.02
CA GLU A 7 5.65 -2.86 23.01
C GLU A 7 4.22 -2.32 23.08
N VAL A 8 3.29 -3.02 22.44
CA VAL A 8 1.86 -2.68 22.52
C VAL A 8 1.39 -2.93 23.96
N PRO A 9 0.94 -1.88 24.69
CA PRO A 9 0.52 -2.03 26.08
C PRO A 9 -0.83 -2.77 26.15
N GLU A 10 -1.01 -3.56 27.19
CA GLU A 10 -2.28 -4.24 27.46
C GLU A 10 -3.33 -3.30 28.09
N GLY A 11 -4.60 -3.72 28.05
CA GLY A 11 -5.68 -3.06 28.77
C GLY A 11 -6.23 -1.77 28.14
N LEU A 12 -5.83 -1.43 26.91
CA LEU A 12 -6.41 -0.32 26.16
C LEU A 12 -7.80 -0.67 25.60
N THR A 13 -8.59 0.36 25.30
CA THR A 13 -9.82 0.25 24.51
C THR A 13 -9.53 0.06 23.03
N ALA A 14 -10.52 -0.38 22.25
CA ALA A 14 -10.36 -0.58 20.80
C ALA A 14 -9.99 0.73 20.07
N SER A 15 -10.53 1.87 20.52
CA SER A 15 -10.18 3.20 19.99
C SER A 15 -8.74 3.59 20.30
N GLU A 16 -8.28 3.36 21.52
CA GLU A 16 -6.89 3.66 21.92
C GLU A 16 -5.89 2.76 21.17
N TYR A 17 -6.21 1.47 21.00
CA TYR A 17 -5.41 0.56 20.18
C TYR A 17 -5.36 1.00 18.71
N TYR A 18 -6.47 1.47 18.15
CA TYR A 18 -6.48 2.00 16.79
C TYR A 18 -5.59 3.24 16.67
N GLU A 19 -5.76 4.24 17.55
CA GLU A 19 -4.97 5.48 17.57
C GLU A 19 -3.47 5.18 17.75
N LEU A 20 -3.14 4.25 18.64
CA LEU A 20 -1.77 3.81 18.85
C LEU A 20 -1.20 3.12 17.60
N GLY A 21 -2.00 2.32 16.89
CA GLY A 21 -1.62 1.71 15.61
C GLY A 21 -1.26 2.75 14.55
N ILE A 22 -2.06 3.81 14.42
CA ILE A 22 -1.76 4.95 13.53
C ILE A 22 -0.45 5.62 13.94
N LYS A 23 -0.24 5.84 15.24
CA LYS A 23 0.98 6.45 15.78
C LYS A 23 2.21 5.59 15.53
N TYR A 24 2.12 4.28 15.68
CA TYR A 24 3.21 3.38 15.32
C TYR A 24 3.53 3.43 13.83
N LYS A 25 2.51 3.47 12.97
CA LYS A 25 2.74 3.53 11.53
C LYS A 25 3.45 4.83 11.14
N SER A 26 3.09 5.97 11.74
CA SER A 26 3.76 7.25 11.46
C SER A 26 5.24 7.27 11.89
N MET A 27 5.63 6.42 12.85
CA MET A 27 7.01 6.22 13.28
C MET A 27 7.76 5.15 12.46
N GLY A 28 7.08 4.49 11.51
CA GLY A 28 7.63 3.36 10.75
C GLY A 28 7.71 2.05 11.54
N TRP A 29 7.03 1.95 12.68
CA TRP A 29 6.97 0.73 13.51
C TRP A 29 5.80 -0.14 13.04
N THR A 30 5.93 -0.67 11.81
CA THR A 30 4.82 -1.31 11.09
C THR A 30 4.28 -2.55 11.78
N GLU A 31 5.12 -3.39 12.38
CA GLU A 31 4.62 -4.59 13.07
C GLU A 31 3.95 -4.23 14.40
N GLN A 32 4.44 -3.24 15.15
CA GLN A 32 3.69 -2.71 16.31
C GLN A 32 2.37 -2.06 15.90
N ALA A 33 2.33 -1.39 14.75
CA ALA A 33 1.09 -0.88 14.19
C ALA A 33 0.12 -2.03 13.88
N ARG A 34 0.61 -3.12 13.27
CA ARG A 34 -0.19 -4.32 13.00
C ARG A 34 -0.76 -4.92 14.27
N ASP A 35 0.09 -5.17 15.26
CA ASP A 35 -0.30 -5.78 16.54
C ASP A 35 -1.36 -4.93 17.24
N SER A 36 -1.15 -3.61 17.31
CA SER A 36 -2.11 -2.69 17.92
C SER A 36 -3.45 -2.68 17.17
N LEU A 37 -3.45 -2.71 15.83
CA LEU A 37 -4.69 -2.74 15.05
C LEU A 37 -5.42 -4.08 15.13
N LEU A 38 -4.70 -5.19 15.29
CA LEU A 38 -5.29 -6.50 15.55
C LEU A 38 -6.00 -6.50 16.91
N MET A 39 -5.40 -5.92 17.94
CA MET A 39 -6.06 -5.75 19.25
C MET A 39 -7.35 -4.92 19.15
N ALA A 40 -7.33 -3.82 18.38
CA ALA A 40 -8.53 -3.01 18.13
C ALA A 40 -9.65 -3.81 17.45
N GLN A 41 -9.28 -4.68 16.49
CA GLN A 41 -10.23 -5.56 15.80
C GLN A 41 -10.78 -6.65 16.73
N GLU A 42 -9.96 -7.29 17.56
CA GLU A 42 -10.34 -8.43 18.39
C GLU A 42 -11.24 -8.03 19.56
N LEU A 43 -11.03 -6.85 20.14
CA LEU A 43 -11.77 -6.40 21.32
C LEU A 43 -13.23 -6.06 21.02
N GLU A 44 -13.49 -5.45 19.85
CA GLU A 44 -14.83 -5.04 19.42
C GLU A 44 -15.11 -5.38 17.94
N PRO A 45 -15.23 -6.66 17.55
CA PRO A 45 -15.18 -7.09 16.14
C PRO A 45 -16.24 -6.46 15.20
N ASP A 46 -17.41 -6.12 15.74
CA ASP A 46 -18.53 -5.56 14.97
C ASP A 46 -18.56 -4.02 14.97
N SER A 47 -17.67 -3.37 15.71
CA SER A 47 -17.61 -1.92 15.85
C SER A 47 -17.11 -1.22 14.59
N GLU A 48 -17.45 0.06 14.45
CA GLU A 48 -16.88 0.89 13.38
C GLU A 48 -15.37 1.08 13.52
N ILE A 49 -14.84 1.01 14.76
CA ILE A 49 -13.39 1.10 14.98
C ILE A 49 -12.69 -0.16 14.49
N ALA A 50 -13.23 -1.35 14.73
CA ALA A 50 -12.69 -2.59 14.19
C ALA A 50 -12.74 -2.62 12.65
N LYS A 51 -13.85 -2.19 12.04
CA LYS A 51 -13.94 -2.04 10.57
C LYS A 51 -12.89 -1.10 10.01
N THR A 52 -12.62 0.00 10.72
CA THR A 52 -11.60 0.98 10.34
C THR A 52 -10.19 0.39 10.51
N ALA A 53 -9.91 -0.33 11.60
CA ALA A 53 -8.66 -1.02 11.84
C ALA A 53 -8.39 -2.09 10.77
N ILE A 54 -9.39 -2.92 10.43
CA ILE A 54 -9.32 -3.93 9.36
C ILE A 54 -8.99 -3.26 8.03
N ARG A 55 -9.66 -2.16 7.67
CA ARG A 55 -9.38 -1.42 6.44
C ARG A 55 -7.94 -0.90 6.43
N PHE A 56 -7.46 -0.35 7.55
CA PHE A 56 -6.09 0.14 7.65
C PHE A 56 -5.06 -0.99 7.49
N LEU A 57 -5.25 -2.11 8.19
CA LEU A 57 -4.41 -3.32 8.10
C LEU A 57 -4.27 -3.81 6.66
N LYS A 58 -5.37 -3.83 5.91
CA LYS A 58 -5.41 -4.36 4.54
C LYS A 58 -4.82 -3.42 3.49
N THR A 59 -4.98 -2.12 3.67
CA THR A 59 -4.70 -1.13 2.62
C THR A 59 -3.44 -0.30 2.87
N LYS A 60 -3.02 -0.13 4.12
CA LYS A 60 -1.90 0.76 4.50
C LYS A 60 -0.68 0.03 5.07
N LEU A 61 -0.80 -1.27 5.39
CA LEU A 61 0.31 -2.12 5.81
C LEU A 61 0.57 -3.22 4.76
N PRO A 62 1.76 -3.83 4.74
CA PRO A 62 2.02 -5.00 3.90
C PRO A 62 1.07 -6.13 4.27
N ARG A 63 0.66 -6.96 3.31
CA ARG A 63 -0.30 -8.05 3.57
C ARG A 63 0.19 -9.01 4.65
N PHE A 64 1.46 -9.38 4.55
CA PHE A 64 2.15 -10.27 5.50
C PHE A 64 3.20 -9.49 6.28
N PRO A 65 3.53 -9.91 7.52
CA PRO A 65 4.66 -9.35 8.25
C PRO A 65 5.94 -9.41 7.42
N VAL A 66 6.70 -8.30 7.41
CA VAL A 66 7.97 -8.20 6.70
C VAL A 66 9.05 -7.73 7.67
N PRO A 67 10.32 -8.15 7.50
CA PRO A 67 11.40 -7.65 8.34
C PRO A 67 11.55 -6.13 8.21
N LEU A 68 11.85 -5.45 9.31
CA LEU A 68 12.11 -4.00 9.32
C LEU A 68 13.11 -3.56 8.25
N LEU A 69 14.14 -4.38 8.00
CA LEU A 69 15.14 -4.12 6.95
C LEU A 69 14.51 -4.06 5.54
N ALA A 70 13.52 -4.90 5.25
CA ALA A 70 12.83 -4.91 3.95
C ALA A 70 12.05 -3.60 3.74
N GLU A 71 11.34 -3.12 4.76
CA GLU A 71 10.65 -1.84 4.70
C GLU A 71 11.60 -0.65 4.59
N GLN A 72 12.71 -0.66 5.34
CA GLN A 72 13.73 0.39 5.25
C GLN A 72 14.33 0.45 3.84
N ARG A 73 14.63 -0.70 3.23
CA ARG A 73 15.10 -0.76 1.85
C ARG A 73 14.02 -0.32 0.85
N ASN A 74 12.74 -0.57 1.13
CA ASN A 74 11.66 -0.06 0.27
C ASN A 74 11.56 1.47 0.34
N ILE A 75 11.73 2.04 1.53
CA ILE A 75 11.80 3.51 1.71
C ILE A 75 13.04 4.07 0.99
N GLU A 76 14.18 3.39 1.08
CA GLU A 76 15.40 3.76 0.34
C GLU A 76 15.15 3.79 -1.17
N GLY A 77 14.57 2.72 -1.74
CA GLY A 77 14.22 2.68 -3.16
C GLY A 77 13.27 3.80 -3.55
N PHE A 78 12.28 4.13 -2.71
CA PHE A 78 11.37 5.25 -2.96
C PHE A 78 12.10 6.60 -2.93
N ASN A 79 13.04 6.80 -2.00
CA ASN A 79 13.85 8.01 -1.93
C ASN A 79 14.78 8.14 -3.14
N GLN A 80 15.37 7.04 -3.61
CA GLN A 80 16.16 7.00 -4.84
C GLN A 80 15.33 7.47 -6.03
N MET A 81 14.09 6.97 -6.19
CA MET A 81 13.16 7.47 -7.22
C MET A 81 12.91 8.98 -7.09
N ALA A 82 12.64 9.46 -5.88
CA ALA A 82 12.35 10.87 -5.62
C ALA A 82 13.54 11.80 -5.93
N LEU A 83 14.77 11.28 -5.80
CA LEU A 83 16.01 11.98 -6.14
C LEU A 83 16.41 11.82 -7.62
N GLY A 84 15.66 11.05 -8.41
CA GLY A 84 15.93 10.79 -9.82
C GLY A 84 16.95 9.67 -10.08
N ASP A 85 17.39 8.96 -9.05
CA ASP A 85 18.21 7.75 -9.19
C ASP A 85 17.31 6.55 -9.53
N CYS A 86 16.80 6.54 -10.76
CA CYS A 86 15.91 5.48 -11.24
C CYS A 86 16.62 4.13 -11.31
N ASP A 87 17.90 4.09 -11.69
CA ASP A 87 18.66 2.85 -11.80
C ASP A 87 18.89 2.22 -10.42
N GLY A 88 19.32 3.01 -9.42
CA GLY A 88 19.46 2.55 -8.05
C GLY A 88 18.14 2.06 -7.45
N ALA A 89 17.04 2.79 -7.69
CA ALA A 89 15.71 2.37 -7.25
C ALA A 89 15.30 1.03 -7.86
N MET A 90 15.53 0.84 -9.16
CA MET A 90 15.24 -0.42 -9.85
C MET A 90 16.05 -1.59 -9.28
N GLU A 91 17.33 -1.40 -9.00
CA GLU A 91 18.17 -2.41 -8.35
C GLU A 91 17.64 -2.76 -6.96
N THR A 92 17.31 -1.75 -6.15
CA THR A 92 16.77 -1.92 -4.81
C THR A 92 15.47 -2.72 -4.81
N PHE A 93 14.50 -2.35 -5.65
CA PHE A 93 13.21 -3.05 -5.70
C PHE A 93 13.34 -4.46 -6.27
N ARG A 94 14.18 -4.70 -7.28
CA ARG A 94 14.42 -6.04 -7.81
C ARG A 94 15.05 -6.97 -6.76
N ALA A 95 15.98 -6.45 -5.97
CA ALA A 95 16.58 -7.21 -4.88
C ALA A 95 15.53 -7.54 -3.80
N LEU A 96 14.69 -6.58 -3.42
CA LEU A 96 13.58 -6.82 -2.48
C LEU A 96 12.59 -7.87 -2.99
N ILE A 97 12.20 -7.82 -4.27
CA ILE A 97 11.31 -8.80 -4.89
C ILE A 97 11.92 -10.22 -4.82
N LYS A 98 13.23 -10.34 -5.03
CA LYS A 98 13.94 -11.63 -4.97
C LYS A 98 14.02 -12.18 -3.56
N GLU A 99 14.27 -11.32 -2.58
CA GLU A 99 14.47 -11.71 -1.17
C GLU A 99 13.15 -11.90 -0.41
N PHE A 100 12.13 -11.11 -0.74
CA PHE A 100 10.83 -11.04 -0.08
C PHE A 100 9.70 -11.10 -1.12
N PRO A 101 9.45 -12.25 -1.76
CA PRO A 101 8.52 -12.38 -2.88
C PRO A 101 7.04 -12.17 -2.52
N ASP A 102 6.71 -12.13 -1.22
CA ASP A 102 5.37 -11.87 -0.69
C ASP A 102 5.22 -10.44 -0.16
N PHE A 103 6.20 -9.56 -0.40
CA PHE A 103 6.11 -8.14 -0.09
C PHE A 103 5.64 -7.38 -1.34
N GLU A 104 4.40 -6.89 -1.34
CA GLU A 104 3.74 -6.34 -2.52
C GLU A 104 4.23 -4.93 -2.92
N TRP A 105 4.75 -4.13 -1.98
CA TRP A 105 5.11 -2.73 -2.25
C TRP A 105 6.24 -2.55 -3.27
N PRO A 106 7.35 -3.32 -3.24
CA PRO A 106 8.40 -3.23 -4.26
C PRO A 106 7.91 -3.48 -5.68
N TYR A 107 6.94 -4.39 -5.88
CA TYR A 107 6.31 -4.60 -7.18
C TYR A 107 5.55 -3.35 -7.64
N GLY A 108 4.77 -2.75 -6.75
CA GLY A 108 4.06 -1.50 -6.99
C GLY A 108 5.00 -0.36 -7.36
N ASN A 109 6.10 -0.18 -6.62
CA ASN A 109 7.08 0.88 -6.86
C ASN A 109 7.88 0.68 -8.14
N LEU A 110 8.37 -0.55 -8.40
CA LEU A 110 9.07 -0.86 -9.64
C LEU A 110 8.18 -0.68 -10.87
N SER A 111 6.88 -0.96 -10.75
CA SER A 111 5.94 -0.73 -11.85
C SER A 111 5.88 0.74 -12.28
N VAL A 112 5.98 1.69 -11.34
CA VAL A 112 5.97 3.13 -11.64
C VAL A 112 7.17 3.50 -12.51
N LEU A 113 8.35 2.96 -12.21
CA LEU A 113 9.56 3.18 -13.00
C LEU A 113 9.41 2.61 -14.42
N TYR A 114 8.77 1.45 -14.57
CA TYR A 114 8.46 0.90 -15.90
C TYR A 114 7.41 1.73 -16.65
N LEU A 115 6.39 2.28 -15.98
CA LEU A 115 5.44 3.19 -16.62
C LEU A 115 6.11 4.47 -17.10
N GLN A 116 7.03 5.04 -16.32
CA GLN A 116 7.82 6.21 -16.74
C GLN A 116 8.67 5.93 -18.00
N ASP A 117 9.13 4.70 -18.17
CA ASP A 117 9.89 4.24 -19.34
C ASP A 117 9.00 3.66 -20.47
N ASN A 118 7.68 3.89 -20.41
CA ASN A 118 6.69 3.36 -21.37
C ASN A 118 6.68 1.82 -21.51
N LYS A 119 7.23 1.10 -20.53
CA LYS A 119 7.20 -0.37 -20.42
C LYS A 119 5.91 -0.84 -19.75
N THR A 120 4.79 -0.47 -20.37
CA THR A 120 3.45 -0.69 -19.79
C THR A 120 3.14 -2.17 -19.56
N LYS A 121 3.62 -3.06 -20.43
CA LYS A 121 3.40 -4.51 -20.27
C LYS A 121 4.09 -5.03 -19.01
N GLU A 122 5.37 -4.73 -18.84
CA GLU A 122 6.17 -5.15 -17.68
C GLU A 122 5.62 -4.55 -16.38
N ALA A 123 5.16 -3.30 -16.42
CA ALA A 123 4.50 -2.68 -15.28
C ALA A 123 3.22 -3.45 -14.89
N ARG A 124 2.38 -3.83 -15.87
CA ARG A 124 1.17 -4.62 -15.60
C ARG A 124 1.50 -5.99 -15.01
N ASP A 125 2.54 -6.67 -15.49
CA ASP A 125 2.95 -7.97 -14.96
C ASP A 125 3.38 -7.86 -13.48
N LEU A 126 4.13 -6.82 -13.12
CA LEU A 126 4.50 -6.54 -11.73
C LEU A 126 3.27 -6.23 -10.86
N LEU A 127 2.34 -5.43 -11.37
CA LEU A 127 1.13 -5.04 -10.66
C LEU A 127 0.17 -6.22 -10.46
N SER A 128 0.04 -7.09 -11.46
CA SER A 128 -0.69 -8.35 -11.31
C SER A 128 -0.10 -9.18 -10.18
N ARG A 129 1.23 -9.28 -10.09
CA ARG A 129 1.88 -9.99 -8.98
C ARG A 129 1.62 -9.32 -7.62
N ALA A 130 1.71 -7.99 -7.55
CA ALA A 130 1.40 -7.24 -6.32
C ALA A 130 -0.03 -7.49 -5.82
N LEU A 131 -0.99 -7.54 -6.75
CA LEU A 131 -2.42 -7.71 -6.47
C LEU A 131 -2.80 -9.17 -6.19
N GLU A 132 -2.04 -10.16 -6.68
CA GLU A 132 -2.15 -11.55 -6.24
C GLU A 132 -1.76 -11.71 -4.77
N ILE A 133 -0.71 -11.00 -4.33
CA ILE A 133 -0.24 -11.01 -2.94
C ILE A 133 -1.25 -10.26 -2.05
N ASN A 134 -1.62 -9.04 -2.45
CA ASN A 134 -2.55 -8.20 -1.72
C ASN A 134 -3.65 -7.62 -2.64
N PRO A 135 -4.83 -8.26 -2.69
CA PRO A 135 -5.97 -7.75 -3.45
C PRO A 135 -6.52 -6.41 -2.95
N ASP A 136 -6.20 -6.01 -1.72
CA ASP A 136 -6.61 -4.75 -1.11
C ASP A 136 -5.54 -3.64 -1.27
N TYR A 137 -4.47 -3.89 -2.06
CA TYR A 137 -3.40 -2.92 -2.27
C TYR A 137 -3.83 -1.77 -3.20
N VAL A 138 -4.32 -0.69 -2.57
CA VAL A 138 -4.85 0.51 -3.25
C VAL A 138 -3.89 1.08 -4.29
N ASN A 139 -2.61 1.28 -3.95
CA ASN A 139 -1.63 1.81 -4.91
C ASN A 139 -1.40 0.87 -6.09
N GLY A 140 -1.46 -0.46 -5.88
CA GLY A 140 -1.38 -1.44 -6.97
C GLY A 140 -2.52 -1.27 -7.98
N TRP A 141 -3.76 -1.10 -7.49
CA TRP A 141 -4.90 -0.83 -8.36
C TRP A 141 -4.80 0.51 -9.09
N LEU A 142 -4.31 1.56 -8.43
CA LEU A 142 -4.15 2.89 -9.05
C LEU A 142 -3.05 2.90 -10.12
N HIS A 143 -1.92 2.25 -9.86
CA HIS A 143 -0.87 2.12 -10.88
C HIS A 143 -1.34 1.25 -12.05
N LEU A 144 -2.15 0.21 -11.80
CA LEU A 144 -2.74 -0.58 -12.87
C LEU A 144 -3.74 0.22 -13.69
N ALA A 145 -4.54 1.07 -13.04
CA ALA A 145 -5.42 2.02 -13.73
C ALA A 145 -4.64 2.98 -14.63
N ALA A 146 -3.51 3.52 -14.15
CA ALA A 146 -2.64 4.38 -14.95
C ALA A 146 -2.05 3.62 -16.16
N ALA A 147 -1.54 2.41 -15.96
CA ALA A 147 -1.04 1.55 -17.03
C ALA A 147 -2.11 1.29 -18.10
N LYS A 148 -3.34 0.98 -17.67
CA LYS A 148 -4.50 0.78 -18.55
C LYS A 148 -4.89 2.03 -19.31
N GLY A 149 -4.80 3.21 -18.68
CA GLY A 149 -5.01 4.49 -19.33
C GLY A 149 -3.98 4.78 -20.42
N MET A 150 -2.70 4.42 -20.22
CA MET A 150 -1.66 4.54 -21.24
C MET A 150 -1.93 3.65 -22.46
N ASP A 151 -2.53 2.47 -22.23
CA ASP A 151 -3.01 1.55 -23.29
C ASP A 151 -4.35 2.00 -23.92
N LEU A 152 -4.90 3.16 -23.55
CA LEU A 152 -6.24 3.66 -23.92
C LEU A 152 -7.40 2.74 -23.50
N ASP A 153 -7.15 1.78 -22.60
CA ASP A 153 -8.17 0.92 -21.99
C ASP A 153 -8.82 1.64 -20.80
N PHE A 154 -9.58 2.69 -21.09
CA PHE A 154 -10.26 3.51 -20.07
C PHE A 154 -11.33 2.74 -19.29
N ASN A 155 -11.94 1.71 -19.89
CA ASN A 155 -12.88 0.84 -19.18
C ASN A 155 -12.15 -0.03 -18.16
N GLY A 156 -11.01 -0.62 -18.53
CA GLY A 156 -10.14 -1.34 -17.59
C GLY A 156 -9.60 -0.43 -16.48
N ALA A 157 -9.23 0.81 -16.82
CA ALA A 157 -8.80 1.79 -15.83
C ALA A 157 -9.92 2.11 -14.82
N LYS A 158 -11.16 2.32 -15.29
CA LYS A 158 -12.33 2.56 -14.42
C LYS A 158 -12.60 1.39 -13.48
N GLU A 159 -12.48 0.15 -13.95
CA GLU A 159 -12.63 -1.03 -13.08
C GLU A 159 -11.51 -1.10 -12.03
N CYS A 160 -10.26 -0.80 -12.39
CA CYS A 160 -9.16 -0.77 -11.42
C CYS A 160 -9.39 0.29 -10.33
N VAL A 161 -9.83 1.49 -10.69
CA VAL A 161 -10.18 2.54 -9.71
C VAL A 161 -11.35 2.13 -8.83
N LYS A 162 -12.35 1.43 -9.39
CA LYS A 162 -13.44 0.86 -8.60
C LYS A 162 -12.91 -0.13 -7.55
N ARG A 163 -12.00 -1.03 -7.92
CA ARG A 163 -11.35 -1.95 -6.97
C ARG A 163 -10.55 -1.22 -5.88
N ALA A 164 -9.82 -0.16 -6.24
CA ALA A 164 -9.15 0.69 -5.26
C ALA A 164 -10.13 1.30 -4.23
N LEU A 165 -11.29 1.77 -4.69
CA LEU A 165 -12.35 2.33 -3.83
C LEU A 165 -13.16 1.29 -3.06
N GLU A 166 -13.25 0.05 -3.55
CA GLU A 166 -13.79 -1.08 -2.78
C GLU A 166 -12.88 -1.40 -1.58
N ALA A 167 -11.56 -1.33 -1.76
CA ALA A 167 -10.58 -1.53 -0.69
C ALA A 167 -10.52 -0.35 0.29
N ASP A 168 -10.46 0.89 -0.21
CA ASP A 168 -10.51 2.11 0.60
C ASP A 168 -11.41 3.17 -0.03
N PRO A 169 -12.69 3.27 0.41
CA PRO A 169 -13.63 4.25 -0.11
C PRO A 169 -13.24 5.71 0.15
N THR A 170 -12.28 5.94 1.05
CA THR A 170 -11.82 7.28 1.46
C THR A 170 -10.50 7.69 0.83
N ASP A 171 -9.91 6.84 -0.02
CA ASP A 171 -8.63 7.15 -0.66
C ASP A 171 -8.76 8.31 -1.66
N SER A 172 -8.03 9.39 -1.37
CA SER A 172 -8.15 10.65 -2.12
C SER A 172 -7.62 10.53 -3.56
N ALA A 173 -6.58 9.72 -3.78
CA ALA A 173 -6.01 9.50 -5.10
C ALA A 173 -6.98 8.69 -5.98
N ALA A 174 -7.59 7.65 -5.41
CA ALA A 174 -8.63 6.88 -6.11
C ALA A 174 -9.86 7.73 -6.47
N ILE A 175 -10.33 8.58 -5.54
CA ILE A 175 -11.43 9.52 -5.80
C ILE A 175 -11.07 10.51 -6.91
N ALA A 176 -9.85 11.06 -6.89
CA ALA A 176 -9.39 12.00 -7.91
C ALA A 176 -9.29 11.34 -9.29
N MET A 177 -8.71 10.14 -9.35
CA MET A 177 -8.58 9.39 -10.61
C MET A 177 -9.94 8.98 -11.19
N LYS A 178 -10.91 8.61 -10.34
CA LYS A 178 -12.29 8.35 -10.76
C LYS A 178 -12.88 9.55 -11.50
N LYS A 179 -12.80 10.74 -10.89
CA LYS A 179 -13.29 11.99 -11.49
C LYS A 179 -12.59 12.30 -12.82
N ALA A 180 -11.28 12.08 -12.90
CA ALA A 180 -10.53 12.27 -14.13
C ALA A 180 -11.02 11.33 -15.25
N LEU A 181 -11.25 10.05 -14.95
CA LEU A 181 -11.73 9.07 -15.94
C LEU A 181 -13.20 9.27 -16.34
N GLU A 182 -14.02 9.89 -15.49
CA GLU A 182 -15.39 10.29 -15.83
C GLU A 182 -15.43 11.46 -16.83
N SER A 183 -14.40 12.31 -16.84
CA SER A 183 -14.28 13.42 -17.81
C SER A 183 -13.79 12.98 -19.20
N VAL A 184 -13.28 11.75 -19.31
CA VAL A 184 -12.90 11.12 -20.57
C VAL A 184 -14.12 10.34 -21.09
N THR A 185 -15.03 11.08 -21.73
CA THR A 185 -16.22 10.58 -22.44
C THR A 185 -16.40 11.34 -23.75
#